data_AF-X6NQM6-F1
#
_entry.id   AF-X6NQM6-F1
#
_cell.length_a   1.000
_cell.length_b   1.000
_cell.length_c   1.000
_cell.angle_alpha   90.00
_cell.angle_beta   90.00
_cell.angle_gamma   90.00
#
_symmetry.space_group_name_H-M   'P 1'
#
loop_
_entity.id
_entity.type
_entity.pdbx_description
1 polymer ?
#
loop_
_entity_poly.entity_id
_entity_poly.type
_entity_poly.pdbx_seq_one_letter_code
_entity_poly.pdbx_strand_id
1 'polypeptide(L)'
;VMNKDPSVVTQLRATLPRNAYGTYYVDRIGNISTSHFRQGPKQSYLEIKPRYPLYGGWKTDFTIGYGVPSQDLITFDTDTYVHTLNLSFGIPFREPVTDLLTTKIALPEGAYDVQIDCPFEIDQEPISRRYTYLDTGLFGGRPLITFHKHNVISLHDEYYQVRYKYDHLRVYYKLILLVGGFFLFFLFIIVILRINPSLDRFFFSCRCYLYASFNFLKKKGGAGRGPKKKRGGDFVFENSPNTKGNVARTSKCNSAVPSTEQPKDAKDTKDTKDTKDAKAILASISRNDPVESIIQKLREAQNASKDTPLANRLKKEIKKFRKDANDKKKIGDLVDALTKLQ
;
A
#
# COMPACT_ATOMS: atom_id res chain seq x y z
N VAL A 1 -31.27 29.85 28.52
CA VAL A 1 -32.33 28.82 28.57
C VAL A 1 -32.99 28.83 27.21
N MET A 2 -32.60 27.94 26.29
CA MET A 2 -33.28 27.88 24.98
C MET A 2 -34.64 27.23 25.20
N ASN A 3 -35.70 27.98 24.89
CA ASN A 3 -37.06 27.47 24.74
C ASN A 3 -36.99 26.30 23.76
N LYS A 4 -37.07 25.08 24.28
CA LYS A 4 -37.21 23.87 23.49
C LYS A 4 -38.71 23.74 23.30
N ASP A 5 -39.22 23.97 22.08
CA ASP A 5 -40.63 23.73 21.81
C ASP A 5 -40.96 22.28 22.23
N PRO A 6 -42.01 22.05 23.03
CA PRO A 6 -42.21 20.75 23.68
C PRO A 6 -42.52 19.63 22.68
N SER A 7 -43.01 19.96 21.49
CA SER A 7 -43.47 19.02 20.47
C SER A 7 -42.49 18.78 19.31
N VAL A 8 -41.29 19.37 19.35
CA VAL A 8 -40.31 19.25 18.27
C VAL A 8 -39.20 18.26 18.61
N VAL A 9 -38.89 17.36 17.67
CA VAL A 9 -37.76 16.44 17.81
C VAL A 9 -36.51 17.08 17.21
N THR A 10 -35.63 17.56 18.08
CA THR A 10 -34.36 18.18 17.70
C THR A 10 -33.17 17.23 17.79
N GLN A 11 -33.29 16.19 18.61
CA GLN A 11 -32.21 15.25 18.88
C GLN A 11 -32.81 13.88 19.20
N LEU A 12 -32.18 12.85 18.64
CA LEU A 12 -32.48 11.46 18.92
C LEU A 12 -31.24 10.83 19.56
N ARG A 13 -31.45 9.82 20.41
CA ARG A 13 -30.37 9.07 21.05
C ARG A 13 -30.55 7.60 20.75
N ALA A 14 -29.57 7.04 20.05
CA ALA A 14 -29.53 5.62 19.78
C ALA A 14 -28.71 4.88 20.84
N THR A 15 -29.22 3.73 21.30
CA THR A 15 -28.54 2.79 22.22
C THR A 15 -27.86 1.69 21.41
N LEU A 16 -26.54 1.62 21.50
CA LEU A 16 -25.71 0.67 20.78
C LEU A 16 -25.02 -0.32 21.74
N PRO A 17 -24.58 -1.49 21.27
CA PRO A 17 -23.81 -2.44 22.07
C PRO A 17 -22.55 -1.81 22.68
N ARG A 18 -22.06 -2.39 23.79
CA ARG A 18 -20.93 -1.87 24.59
C ARG A 18 -19.71 -1.54 23.73
N ASN A 19 -19.24 -2.49 22.95
CA ASN A 19 -18.00 -2.38 22.18
C ASN A 19 -18.23 -1.86 20.75
N ALA A 20 -19.25 -1.02 20.55
CA ALA A 20 -19.48 -0.40 19.25
C ALA A 20 -18.30 0.51 18.85
N TYR A 21 -17.86 0.39 17.60
CA TYR A 21 -16.80 1.20 17.00
C TYR A 21 -17.14 1.57 15.55
N GLY A 22 -16.43 2.55 14.98
CA GLY A 22 -16.59 2.93 13.57
C GLY A 22 -18.00 3.40 13.21
N THR A 23 -18.66 4.13 14.12
CA THR A 23 -20.03 4.59 13.89
C THR A 23 -20.11 5.64 12.79
N TYR A 24 -21.09 5.54 11.90
CA TYR A 24 -21.38 6.55 10.89
C TYR A 24 -22.86 6.92 10.89
N TYR A 25 -23.13 8.16 10.50
CA TYR A 25 -24.48 8.71 10.39
C TYR A 25 -24.62 9.46 9.07
N VAL A 26 -25.41 8.88 8.17
CA VAL A 26 -25.47 9.27 6.76
C VAL A 26 -26.94 9.37 6.35
N ASP A 27 -27.25 10.30 5.48
CA ASP A 27 -28.54 10.46 4.83
C ASP A 27 -28.35 10.23 3.32
N ARG A 28 -29.44 10.19 2.54
CA ARG A 28 -29.44 9.98 1.09
C ARG A 28 -28.52 10.93 0.33
N ILE A 29 -28.34 12.16 0.84
CA ILE A 29 -27.48 13.20 0.23
C ILE A 29 -26.01 13.06 0.68
N GLY A 30 -25.75 12.33 1.77
CA GLY A 30 -24.41 12.09 2.28
C GLY A 30 -24.30 12.27 3.79
N ASN A 31 -23.06 12.37 4.27
CA ASN A 31 -22.74 12.39 5.68
C ASN A 31 -23.41 13.55 6.43
N ILE A 32 -23.86 13.29 7.65
CA ILE A 32 -24.35 14.30 8.57
C ILE A 32 -23.37 14.39 9.74
N SER A 33 -22.70 15.54 9.87
CA SER A 33 -21.69 15.76 10.91
C SER A 33 -22.27 16.02 12.30
N THR A 34 -23.57 16.28 12.41
CA THR A 34 -24.27 16.58 13.67
C THR A 34 -24.61 15.31 14.45
N SER A 35 -23.58 14.53 14.78
CA SER A 35 -23.66 13.33 15.62
C SER A 35 -22.58 13.33 16.70
N HIS A 36 -22.89 12.78 17.86
CA HIS A 36 -21.96 12.65 18.98
C HIS A 36 -22.01 11.22 19.53
N PHE A 37 -20.92 10.48 19.36
CA PHE A 37 -20.77 9.13 19.88
C PHE A 37 -20.16 9.13 21.29
N ARG A 38 -20.73 8.36 22.21
CA ARG A 38 -20.27 8.20 23.59
C ARG A 38 -20.18 6.73 23.93
N GLN A 39 -18.97 6.23 24.15
CA GLN A 39 -18.80 4.88 24.68
C GLN A 39 -19.05 4.89 26.19
N GLY A 40 -19.92 3.98 26.65
CA GLY A 40 -20.20 3.77 28.05
C GLY A 40 -19.74 2.38 28.51
N PRO A 41 -19.66 2.14 29.82
CA PRO A 41 -19.17 0.88 30.37
C PRO A 41 -20.10 -0.31 30.13
N LYS A 42 -21.41 -0.08 29.97
CA LYS A 42 -22.40 -1.14 29.70
C LYS A 42 -22.93 -1.10 28.26
N GLN A 43 -23.12 0.09 27.73
CA GLN A 43 -23.68 0.35 26.41
C GLN A 43 -23.03 1.61 25.84
N SER A 44 -23.00 1.71 24.52
CA SER A 44 -22.59 2.92 23.82
C SER A 44 -23.81 3.71 23.38
N TYR A 45 -23.67 5.03 23.27
CA TYR A 45 -24.75 5.92 22.87
C TYR A 45 -24.34 6.74 21.67
N LEU A 46 -25.20 6.81 20.66
CA LEU A 46 -25.04 7.67 19.52
C LEU A 46 -26.13 8.74 19.55
N GLU A 47 -25.74 9.96 19.91
CA GLU A 47 -26.62 11.12 19.87
C GLU A 47 -26.62 11.69 18.45
N ILE A 48 -27.76 11.69 17.78
CA ILE A 48 -27.90 12.21 16.41
C ILE A 48 -28.82 13.41 16.40
N LYS A 49 -28.47 14.42 15.61
CA LYS A 49 -29.34 15.55 15.29
C LYS A 49 -29.64 15.52 13.80
N PRO A 50 -30.91 15.40 13.39
CA PRO A 50 -31.30 15.55 11.99
C PRO A 50 -30.91 16.92 11.43
N ARG A 51 -30.86 17.06 10.10
CA ARG A 51 -30.49 18.33 9.41
C ARG A 51 -31.43 19.48 9.74
N TYR A 52 -32.68 19.14 10.05
CA TYR A 52 -33.73 20.07 10.41
C TYR A 52 -34.54 19.49 11.58
N PRO A 53 -35.10 20.34 12.46
CA PRO A 53 -35.99 19.89 13.51
C PRO A 53 -37.23 19.20 12.93
N LEU A 54 -37.63 18.06 13.49
CA LEU A 54 -38.82 17.34 13.02
C LEU A 54 -40.06 17.87 13.75
N TYR A 55 -40.93 18.51 12.99
CA TYR A 55 -42.28 18.88 13.40
C TYR A 55 -43.29 17.80 12.98
N GLY A 56 -44.53 17.90 13.47
CA GLY A 56 -45.59 16.97 13.14
C GLY A 56 -45.76 16.80 11.62
N GLY A 57 -45.77 15.54 11.15
CA GLY A 57 -45.90 15.19 9.74
C GLY A 57 -44.60 15.23 8.92
N TRP A 58 -43.51 15.76 9.48
CA TRP A 58 -42.22 15.78 8.78
C TRP A 58 -41.56 14.41 8.85
N LYS A 59 -40.91 14.00 7.75
CA LYS A 59 -40.27 12.68 7.62
C LYS A 59 -38.81 12.87 7.28
N THR A 60 -37.94 12.14 7.97
CA THR A 60 -36.52 12.07 7.68
C THR A 60 -36.15 10.62 7.39
N ASP A 61 -35.26 10.45 6.41
CA ASP A 61 -34.63 9.17 6.11
C ASP A 61 -33.15 9.30 6.50
N PHE A 62 -32.61 8.30 7.17
CA PHE A 62 -31.20 8.25 7.53
C PHE A 62 -30.76 6.82 7.79
N THR A 63 -29.46 6.60 7.65
CA THR A 63 -28.79 5.35 7.95
C THR A 63 -27.77 5.57 9.04
N ILE A 64 -27.87 4.75 10.08
CA ILE A 64 -26.82 4.60 11.09
C ILE A 64 -26.14 3.24 10.89
N GLY A 65 -24.84 3.20 11.10
CA GLY A 65 -24.11 1.93 11.11
C GLY A 65 -22.95 1.97 12.07
N TYR A 66 -22.54 0.78 12.51
CA TYR A 66 -21.51 0.58 13.51
C TYR A 66 -20.91 -0.83 13.37
N GLY A 67 -19.69 -1.00 13.85
CA GLY A 67 -19.03 -2.30 14.01
C GLY A 67 -19.05 -2.75 15.46
N VAL A 68 -19.11 -4.06 15.68
CA VAL A 68 -18.99 -4.70 17.00
C VAL A 68 -18.03 -5.89 16.86
N PRO A 69 -17.15 -6.16 17.83
CA PRO A 69 -16.33 -7.36 17.83
C PRO A 69 -17.19 -8.62 17.75
N SER A 70 -16.83 -9.55 16.88
CA SER A 70 -17.61 -10.78 16.67
C SER A 70 -17.67 -11.68 17.90
N GLN A 71 -16.68 -11.58 18.79
CA GLN A 71 -16.59 -12.34 20.04
C GLN A 71 -17.76 -12.05 20.99
N ASP A 72 -18.37 -10.86 20.89
CA ASP A 72 -19.47 -10.46 21.74
C ASP A 72 -20.83 -11.00 21.26
N LEU A 73 -20.93 -11.39 19.98
CA LEU A 73 -22.20 -11.73 19.32
C LEU A 73 -22.27 -13.18 18.84
N ILE A 74 -21.13 -13.79 18.52
CA ILE A 74 -21.04 -15.12 17.93
C ILE A 74 -20.37 -16.05 18.92
N THR A 75 -21.08 -17.14 19.23
CA THR A 75 -20.53 -18.29 19.96
C THR A 75 -20.26 -19.41 18.97
N PHE A 76 -19.16 -20.14 19.16
CA PHE A 76 -18.79 -21.28 18.33
C PHE A 76 -18.66 -22.52 19.19
N ASP A 77 -19.20 -23.62 18.68
CA ASP A 77 -19.03 -24.96 19.24
C ASP A 77 -18.02 -25.72 18.37
N THR A 78 -16.92 -26.16 18.98
CA THR A 78 -15.83 -26.86 18.29
C THR A 78 -16.22 -28.25 17.84
N ASP A 79 -17.10 -28.91 18.56
CA ASP A 79 -17.39 -30.33 18.36
C ASP A 79 -18.38 -30.52 17.21
N THR A 80 -19.32 -29.58 17.08
CA THR A 80 -20.38 -29.62 16.07
C THR A 80 -20.14 -28.68 14.88
N TYR A 81 -19.11 -27.83 14.94
CA TYR A 81 -18.85 -26.73 13.99
C TYR A 81 -20.02 -25.76 13.80
N VAL A 82 -20.92 -25.70 14.80
CA VAL A 82 -22.08 -24.82 14.79
C VAL A 82 -21.68 -23.48 15.37
N HIS A 83 -22.02 -22.43 14.62
CA HIS A 83 -21.88 -21.05 15.03
C HIS A 83 -23.27 -20.51 15.35
N THR A 84 -23.42 -19.96 16.55
CA THR A 84 -24.67 -19.37 17.03
C THR A 84 -24.48 -17.87 17.16
N LEU A 85 -25.18 -17.12 16.30
CA LEU A 85 -25.26 -15.66 16.33
C LEU A 85 -26.46 -15.26 17.20
N ASN A 86 -26.20 -14.47 18.24
CA ASN A 86 -27.25 -13.95 19.11
C ASN A 86 -27.40 -12.44 18.90
N LEU A 87 -28.58 -11.99 18.52
CA LEU A 87 -28.87 -10.58 18.24
C LEU A 87 -30.21 -10.18 18.85
N SER A 88 -30.31 -8.93 19.31
CA SER A 88 -31.62 -8.38 19.67
C SER A 88 -32.38 -7.98 18.40
N PHE A 89 -33.69 -8.23 18.41
CA PHE A 89 -34.62 -7.70 17.44
C PHE A 89 -34.92 -6.20 17.65
N GLY A 90 -34.50 -5.64 18.80
CA GLY A 90 -34.73 -4.26 19.19
C GLY A 90 -34.13 -3.23 18.23
N ILE A 91 -34.94 -2.21 17.96
CA ILE A 91 -34.50 -1.00 17.26
C ILE A 91 -33.70 -0.16 18.27
N PRO A 92 -32.57 0.45 17.88
CA PRO A 92 -31.67 1.13 18.80
C PRO A 92 -32.22 2.47 19.32
N PHE A 93 -33.53 2.70 19.35
CA PHE A 93 -34.15 3.93 19.85
C PHE A 93 -35.05 3.62 21.04
N ARG A 94 -35.26 4.62 21.90
CA ARG A 94 -36.19 4.48 23.03
C ARG A 94 -37.63 4.55 22.52
N GLU A 95 -38.43 3.55 22.89
CA GLU A 95 -39.87 3.46 22.59
C GLU A 95 -40.19 3.64 21.08
N PRO A 96 -39.57 2.84 20.19
CA PRO A 96 -39.88 2.91 18.77
C PRO A 96 -41.20 2.22 18.49
N VAL A 97 -42.02 2.83 17.63
CA VAL A 97 -43.17 2.20 16.99
C VAL A 97 -42.85 2.10 15.52
N THR A 98 -42.85 0.89 14.97
CA THR A 98 -42.40 0.63 13.61
C THR A 98 -43.43 -0.23 12.86
N ASP A 99 -43.94 0.30 11.76
CA ASP A 99 -44.95 -0.36 10.95
C ASP A 99 -44.43 -1.63 10.28
N LEU A 100 -43.20 -1.58 9.77
CA LEU A 100 -42.53 -2.70 9.11
C LEU A 100 -41.04 -2.72 9.49
N LEU A 101 -40.61 -3.78 10.16
CA LEU A 101 -39.20 -4.08 10.41
C LEU A 101 -38.75 -5.19 9.48
N THR A 102 -37.71 -4.93 8.69
CA THR A 102 -37.09 -5.90 7.79
C THR A 102 -35.67 -6.17 8.27
N THR A 103 -35.42 -7.39 8.69
CA THR A 103 -34.10 -7.82 9.19
C THR A 103 -33.41 -8.66 8.13
N LYS A 104 -32.20 -8.23 7.73
CA LYS A 104 -31.39 -8.92 6.71
C LYS A 104 -30.05 -9.32 7.31
N ILE A 105 -29.78 -10.62 7.33
CA ILE A 105 -28.57 -11.20 7.94
C ILE A 105 -27.75 -11.85 6.83
N ALA A 106 -26.57 -11.27 6.56
CA ALA A 106 -25.63 -11.80 5.60
C ALA A 106 -24.60 -12.67 6.33
N LEU A 107 -24.69 -13.99 6.13
CA LEU A 107 -23.78 -14.97 6.73
C LEU A 107 -22.45 -15.05 5.96
N PRO A 108 -21.40 -15.66 6.55
CA PRO A 108 -20.15 -15.91 5.83
C PRO A 108 -20.36 -16.80 4.60
N GLU A 109 -19.50 -16.63 3.60
CA GLU A 109 -19.53 -17.42 2.37
C GLU A 109 -19.31 -18.89 2.68
N GLY A 110 -20.21 -19.76 2.20
CA GLY A 110 -20.15 -21.18 2.47
C GLY A 110 -20.72 -21.62 3.82
N ALA A 111 -21.43 -20.74 4.54
CA ALA A 111 -22.32 -21.17 5.61
C ALA A 111 -23.45 -22.04 5.06
N TYR A 112 -23.79 -23.12 5.76
CA TYR A 112 -24.84 -24.07 5.38
C TYR A 112 -25.65 -24.51 6.61
N ASP A 113 -26.80 -25.16 6.39
CA ASP A 113 -27.69 -25.64 7.45
C ASP A 113 -28.07 -24.52 8.43
N VAL A 114 -28.70 -23.48 7.89
CA VAL A 114 -29.09 -22.28 8.63
C VAL A 114 -30.43 -22.52 9.32
N GLN A 115 -30.46 -22.31 10.63
CA GLN A 115 -31.66 -22.41 11.46
C GLN A 115 -31.83 -21.09 12.23
N ILE A 116 -33.07 -20.60 12.27
CA ILE A 116 -33.43 -19.35 12.93
C ILE A 116 -34.37 -19.70 14.07
N ASP A 117 -34.06 -19.20 15.25
CA ASP A 117 -34.83 -19.40 16.47
C ASP A 117 -35.27 -18.03 16.94
N CYS A 118 -36.55 -17.74 16.73
CA CYS A 118 -37.19 -16.48 17.09
C CYS A 118 -38.28 -16.74 18.13
N PRO A 119 -38.39 -15.92 19.18
CA PRO A 119 -39.40 -16.11 20.21
C PRO A 119 -40.83 -15.73 19.75
N PHE A 120 -40.97 -15.09 18.59
CA PHE A 120 -42.23 -14.68 18.00
C PHE A 120 -42.32 -15.06 16.52
N GLU A 121 -43.54 -15.08 16.00
CA GLU A 121 -43.84 -15.38 14.60
C GLU A 121 -43.29 -14.29 13.66
N ILE A 122 -42.58 -14.71 12.61
CA ILE A 122 -41.94 -13.85 11.61
C ILE A 122 -42.26 -14.35 10.20
N ASP A 123 -42.39 -13.40 9.26
CA ASP A 123 -42.58 -13.72 7.84
C ASP A 123 -41.21 -13.87 7.18
N GLN A 124 -40.79 -15.11 6.93
CA GLN A 124 -39.49 -15.40 6.35
C GLN A 124 -39.53 -15.44 4.82
N GLU A 125 -38.63 -14.71 4.16
CA GLU A 125 -38.42 -14.83 2.72
C GLU A 125 -37.49 -16.00 2.37
N PRO A 126 -37.56 -16.54 1.13
CA PRO A 126 -36.59 -17.52 0.66
C PRO A 126 -35.14 -17.02 0.80
N ILE A 127 -34.24 -17.93 1.18
CA ILE A 127 -32.81 -17.60 1.38
C ILE A 127 -32.22 -17.13 0.05
N SER A 128 -31.79 -15.87 0.03
CA SER A 128 -31.15 -15.23 -1.12
C SER A 128 -29.63 -15.30 -1.00
N ARG A 129 -28.90 -14.82 -2.01
CA ARG A 129 -27.44 -14.75 -2.01
C ARG A 129 -26.97 -13.32 -2.22
N ARG A 130 -26.05 -12.88 -1.37
CA ARG A 130 -25.36 -11.59 -1.52
C ARG A 130 -23.92 -11.83 -1.98
N TYR A 131 -23.50 -11.08 -2.99
CA TYR A 131 -22.12 -11.08 -3.46
C TYR A 131 -21.46 -9.76 -3.06
N THR A 132 -20.36 -9.86 -2.31
CA THR A 132 -19.54 -8.72 -1.90
C THR A 132 -18.14 -8.86 -2.52
N TYR A 133 -17.19 -8.03 -2.09
CA TYR A 133 -15.79 -8.14 -2.49
C TYR A 133 -15.23 -9.54 -2.21
N LEU A 134 -14.56 -10.12 -3.22
CA LEU A 134 -13.91 -11.44 -3.17
C LEU A 134 -14.85 -12.61 -2.89
N ASP A 135 -16.17 -12.44 -3.00
CA ASP A 135 -17.12 -13.56 -3.00
C ASP A 135 -17.37 -13.98 -4.45
N THR A 136 -17.42 -15.28 -4.73
CA THR A 136 -17.71 -15.77 -6.10
C THR A 136 -18.86 -16.75 -6.13
N GLY A 137 -19.53 -16.82 -7.28
CA GLY A 137 -20.60 -17.79 -7.52
C GLY A 137 -20.14 -19.25 -7.37
N LEU A 138 -18.85 -19.52 -7.64
CA LEU A 138 -18.27 -20.86 -7.57
C LEU A 138 -18.29 -21.46 -6.16
N PHE A 139 -18.19 -20.62 -5.12
CA PHE A 139 -18.17 -21.06 -3.72
C PHE A 139 -19.50 -20.81 -2.99
N GLY A 140 -20.58 -20.59 -3.76
CA GLY A 140 -21.95 -20.51 -3.21
C GLY A 140 -22.38 -19.14 -2.69
N GLY A 141 -21.48 -18.14 -2.67
CA GLY A 141 -21.77 -16.79 -2.20
C GLY A 141 -22.16 -16.72 -0.71
N ARG A 142 -22.58 -15.54 -0.25
CA ARG A 142 -23.05 -15.35 1.13
C ARG A 142 -24.55 -15.60 1.22
N PRO A 143 -25.01 -16.51 2.09
CA PRO A 143 -26.44 -16.67 2.33
C PRO A 143 -26.98 -15.40 2.99
N LEU A 144 -28.05 -14.85 2.41
CA LEU A 144 -28.76 -13.69 2.90
C LEU A 144 -30.13 -14.16 3.39
N ILE A 145 -30.30 -14.13 4.70
CA ILE A 145 -31.57 -14.42 5.36
C ILE A 145 -32.32 -13.11 5.48
N THR A 146 -33.57 -13.08 5.02
CA THR A 146 -34.45 -11.93 5.16
C THR A 146 -35.74 -12.35 5.84
N PHE A 147 -36.14 -11.62 6.86
CA PHE A 147 -37.44 -11.78 7.49
C PHE A 147 -38.07 -10.44 7.81
N HIS A 148 -39.39 -10.43 7.81
CA HIS A 148 -40.23 -9.26 8.00
C HIS A 148 -41.11 -9.44 9.23
N LYS A 149 -41.38 -8.31 9.89
CA LYS A 149 -42.37 -8.23 10.96
C LYS A 149 -43.11 -6.91 10.86
N HIS A 150 -44.43 -6.99 10.94
CA HIS A 150 -45.30 -5.84 11.03
C HIS A 150 -45.55 -5.43 12.48
N ASN A 151 -45.78 -4.14 12.71
CA ASN A 151 -46.19 -3.56 14.00
C ASN A 151 -45.24 -3.90 15.16
N VAL A 152 -43.96 -3.56 15.01
CA VAL A 152 -42.94 -3.77 16.04
C VAL A 152 -42.99 -2.64 17.06
N ILE A 153 -43.02 -3.04 18.33
CA ILE A 153 -43.01 -2.16 19.51
C ILE A 153 -41.83 -2.52 20.42
N SER A 154 -41.52 -1.67 21.39
CA SER A 154 -40.43 -1.88 22.36
C SER A 154 -40.48 -3.20 23.13
N LEU A 155 -41.66 -3.82 23.29
CA LEU A 155 -41.79 -5.14 23.93
C LEU A 155 -41.21 -6.29 23.09
N HIS A 156 -41.00 -6.10 21.79
CA HIS A 156 -40.37 -7.08 20.92
C HIS A 156 -38.82 -6.96 20.94
N ASP A 157 -38.24 -6.23 21.89
CA ASP A 157 -36.79 -6.16 22.13
C ASP A 157 -36.30 -7.44 22.83
N GLU A 158 -36.51 -8.58 22.17
CA GLU A 158 -36.06 -9.90 22.60
C GLU A 158 -34.93 -10.39 21.70
N TYR A 159 -34.13 -11.31 22.24
CA TYR A 159 -33.04 -11.93 21.53
C TYR A 159 -33.54 -13.05 20.61
N TYR A 160 -33.06 -13.06 19.37
CA TYR A 160 -33.22 -14.16 18.45
C TYR A 160 -31.85 -14.77 18.12
N GLN A 161 -31.85 -16.06 17.80
CA GLN A 161 -30.63 -16.81 17.52
C GLN A 161 -30.62 -17.33 16.08
N VAL A 162 -29.47 -17.21 15.43
CA VAL A 162 -29.23 -17.81 14.12
C VAL A 162 -28.10 -18.82 14.25
N ARG A 163 -28.44 -20.10 14.11
CA ARG A 163 -27.49 -21.22 14.12
C ARG A 163 -27.12 -21.58 12.70
N TYR A 164 -25.84 -21.71 12.40
CA TYR A 164 -25.35 -22.13 11.09
C TYR A 164 -24.08 -22.94 11.22
N LYS A 165 -23.83 -23.84 10.28
CA LYS A 165 -22.56 -24.58 10.22
C LYS A 165 -21.58 -23.85 9.31
N TYR A 166 -20.35 -23.75 9.78
CA TYR A 166 -19.27 -23.11 9.03
C TYR A 166 -17.94 -23.82 9.28
N ASP A 167 -17.30 -24.24 8.19
CA ASP A 167 -15.99 -24.88 8.23
C ASP A 167 -14.89 -23.81 8.11
N HIS A 168 -13.98 -23.81 9.09
CA HIS A 168 -12.85 -22.87 9.16
C HIS A 168 -11.91 -22.97 7.96
N LEU A 169 -11.80 -24.14 7.32
CA LEU A 169 -10.96 -24.31 6.13
C LEU A 169 -11.43 -23.44 4.97
N ARG A 170 -12.71 -23.04 4.95
CA ARG A 170 -13.27 -22.20 3.89
C ARG A 170 -12.68 -20.80 3.85
N VAL A 171 -12.10 -20.32 4.95
CA VAL A 171 -11.43 -19.01 5.00
C VAL A 171 -10.26 -18.94 4.01
N TYR A 172 -9.53 -20.04 3.81
CA TYR A 172 -8.38 -20.09 2.90
C TYR A 172 -8.76 -19.95 1.43
N TYR A 173 -9.99 -20.29 1.02
CA TYR A 173 -10.41 -20.17 -0.38
C TYR A 173 -10.32 -18.73 -0.89
N LYS A 174 -10.55 -17.73 -0.04
CA LYS A 174 -10.41 -16.32 -0.43
C LYS A 174 -8.98 -15.95 -0.77
N LEU A 175 -8.02 -16.47 0.01
CA LEU A 175 -6.61 -16.26 -0.24
C LEU A 175 -6.17 -16.98 -1.53
N ILE A 176 -6.63 -18.22 -1.72
CA ILE A 176 -6.35 -19.01 -2.93
C ILE A 176 -6.93 -18.33 -4.16
N LEU A 177 -8.14 -17.75 -4.09
CA LEU A 177 -8.74 -17.01 -5.19
C LEU A 177 -7.89 -15.82 -5.62
N LEU A 178 -7.38 -15.05 -4.66
CA LEU A 178 -6.53 -13.90 -4.94
C LEU A 178 -5.20 -14.36 -5.57
N VAL A 179 -4.53 -15.33 -4.95
CA VAL A 179 -3.25 -15.88 -5.45
C VAL A 179 -3.43 -16.51 -6.83
N GLY A 180 -4.48 -17.30 -7.02
CA GLY A 180 -4.84 -17.92 -8.28
C GLY A 180 -5.16 -16.90 -9.38
N GLY A 181 -5.88 -15.84 -9.04
CA GLY A 181 -6.18 -14.74 -9.96
C GLY A 181 -4.92 -14.04 -10.47
N PHE A 182 -4.01 -13.65 -9.57
CA PHE A 182 -2.73 -13.07 -9.97
C PHE A 182 -1.84 -14.06 -10.72
N PHE A 183 -1.80 -15.32 -10.31
CA PHE A 183 -1.04 -16.35 -10.99
C PHE A 183 -1.53 -16.55 -12.44
N LEU A 184 -2.84 -16.64 -12.66
CA LEU A 184 -3.43 -16.74 -13.99
C LEU A 184 -3.15 -15.49 -14.83
N PHE A 185 -3.19 -14.30 -14.23
CA PHE A 185 -2.82 -13.05 -14.90
C PHE A 185 -1.37 -13.06 -15.39
N PHE A 186 -0.42 -13.50 -14.56
CA PHE A 186 0.98 -13.62 -14.99
C PHE A 186 1.19 -14.74 -16.01
N LEU A 187 0.51 -15.88 -15.86
CA LEU A 187 0.55 -16.97 -16.84
C LEU A 187 0.02 -16.47 -18.19
N PHE A 188 -1.07 -15.71 -18.20
CA PHE A 188 -1.62 -15.10 -19.41
C PHE A 188 -0.61 -14.18 -20.10
N ILE A 189 0.10 -13.34 -19.35
CA ILE A 189 1.19 -12.51 -19.89
C ILE A 189 2.30 -13.38 -20.48
N ILE A 190 2.73 -14.43 -19.77
CA ILE A 190 3.77 -15.36 -20.26
C ILE A 190 3.32 -16.00 -21.58
N VAL A 191 2.07 -16.43 -21.68
CA VAL A 191 1.52 -17.04 -22.90
C VAL A 191 1.47 -16.02 -24.04
N ILE A 192 0.99 -14.80 -23.81
CA ILE A 192 1.00 -13.73 -24.83
C ILE A 192 2.41 -13.46 -25.33
N LEU A 193 3.40 -13.37 -24.44
CA LEU A 193 4.80 -13.14 -24.81
C LEU A 193 5.43 -14.31 -25.59
N ARG A 194 4.83 -15.51 -25.50
CA ARG A 194 5.27 -16.71 -26.23
C ARG A 194 4.55 -16.89 -27.56
N ILE A 195 3.36 -16.32 -27.71
CA ILE A 195 2.66 -16.27 -28.98
C ILE A 195 3.36 -15.22 -29.84
N ASN A 196 3.89 -15.62 -30.99
CA ASN A 196 4.34 -14.69 -32.02
C ASN A 196 3.14 -14.40 -32.94
N PRO A 197 2.43 -13.28 -32.81
CA PRO A 197 1.46 -12.86 -33.82
C PRO A 197 2.23 -12.32 -35.03
N SER A 198 2.91 -13.21 -35.77
CA SER A 198 3.48 -12.87 -37.06
C SER A 198 2.40 -12.98 -38.13
N LEU A 199 1.68 -11.87 -38.39
CA LEU A 199 0.97 -11.73 -39.66
C LEU A 199 1.90 -11.32 -40.81
N ASP A 200 3.10 -10.83 -40.50
CA ASP A 200 4.12 -10.59 -41.50
C ASP A 200 5.40 -11.37 -41.18
N ARG A 201 5.55 -12.50 -41.86
CA ARG A 201 6.85 -13.09 -42.14
C ARG A 201 7.68 -12.22 -43.11
N PHE A 202 7.52 -10.89 -43.10
CA PHE A 202 8.03 -9.99 -44.14
C PHE A 202 9.05 -8.92 -43.70
N PHE A 203 9.21 -8.55 -42.42
CA PHE A 203 10.14 -7.43 -42.12
C PHE A 203 11.10 -7.53 -40.93
N PHE A 204 11.08 -8.55 -40.07
CA PHE A 204 11.97 -8.56 -38.90
C PHE A 204 12.86 -9.79 -38.72
N SER A 205 13.23 -10.46 -39.83
CA SER A 205 14.34 -11.42 -39.81
C SER A 205 15.73 -10.75 -39.58
N CYS A 206 15.82 -9.42 -39.59
CA CYS A 206 17.11 -8.71 -39.56
C CYS A 206 17.60 -8.29 -38.17
N ARG A 207 16.79 -8.41 -37.09
CA ARG A 207 17.25 -8.10 -35.72
C ARG A 207 17.94 -9.27 -35.02
N CYS A 208 17.73 -10.51 -35.47
CA CYS A 208 18.32 -11.69 -34.85
C CYS A 208 19.82 -11.91 -35.19
N TYR A 209 20.32 -11.31 -36.27
CA TYR A 209 21.74 -11.46 -36.65
C TYR A 209 22.72 -10.56 -35.87
N LEU A 210 22.25 -9.45 -35.29
CA LEU A 210 23.13 -8.54 -34.53
C LEU A 210 23.43 -9.03 -33.10
N TYR A 211 22.52 -9.76 -32.45
CA TYR A 211 22.78 -10.37 -31.13
C TYR A 211 23.58 -11.68 -31.20
N ALA A 212 23.51 -12.41 -32.32
CA ALA A 212 24.30 -13.61 -32.55
C ALA A 212 25.80 -13.30 -32.75
N SER A 213 26.13 -12.19 -33.42
CA SER A 213 27.53 -11.77 -33.63
C SER A 213 28.25 -11.37 -32.34
N PHE A 214 27.54 -10.82 -31.35
CA PHE A 214 28.14 -10.41 -30.07
C PHE A 214 28.54 -11.59 -29.17
N ASN A 215 27.87 -12.74 -29.31
CA ASN A 215 28.20 -13.96 -28.57
C ASN A 215 29.22 -14.87 -29.28
N PHE A 216 29.38 -14.74 -30.61
CA PHE A 216 30.41 -15.49 -31.34
C PHE A 216 31.82 -14.93 -31.12
N LEU A 217 31.96 -13.60 -31.02
CA LEU A 217 33.24 -12.93 -30.73
C LEU A 217 33.73 -13.12 -29.29
N LYS A 218 32.86 -13.51 -28.36
CA LYS A 218 33.24 -13.80 -26.96
C LYS A 218 33.74 -15.23 -26.76
N LYS A 219 33.61 -16.12 -27.75
CA LYS A 219 33.95 -17.55 -27.64
C LYS A 219 35.31 -17.94 -28.24
N LYS A 220 36.00 -17.02 -28.93
CA LYS A 220 37.38 -17.23 -29.44
C LYS A 220 38.48 -16.48 -28.67
N GLY A 221 38.14 -15.68 -27.68
CA GLY A 221 39.11 -14.97 -26.84
C GLY A 221 38.96 -15.34 -25.36
N GLY A 222 39.47 -16.52 -24.97
CA GLY A 222 39.60 -16.86 -23.55
C GLY A 222 39.69 -18.36 -23.29
N ALA A 223 40.87 -18.95 -23.49
CA ALA A 223 41.23 -20.13 -22.72
C ALA A 223 41.38 -19.69 -21.24
N GLY A 224 40.47 -20.17 -20.39
CA GLY A 224 40.69 -20.33 -18.95
C GLY A 224 40.31 -19.17 -18.02
N ARG A 225 39.09 -19.19 -17.49
CA ARG A 225 38.77 -19.36 -16.05
C ARG A 225 37.29 -19.05 -15.77
N GLY A 226 36.69 -19.88 -14.90
CA GLY A 226 35.25 -20.09 -14.72
C GLY A 226 34.41 -18.96 -14.08
N PRO A 227 33.12 -19.26 -13.78
CA PRO A 227 32.05 -18.27 -13.74
C PRO A 227 31.85 -17.65 -12.35
N LYS A 228 31.67 -16.32 -12.29
CA LYS A 228 31.13 -15.64 -11.10
C LYS A 228 29.77 -15.02 -11.41
N LYS A 229 28.75 -15.59 -10.74
CA LYS A 229 27.38 -15.09 -10.56
C LYS A 229 27.36 -13.59 -10.21
N LYS A 230 26.57 -12.79 -10.92
CA LYS A 230 26.03 -11.52 -10.40
C LYS A 230 24.50 -11.60 -10.36
N ARG A 231 23.97 -11.54 -9.13
CA ARG A 231 22.62 -11.04 -8.79
C ARG A 231 22.60 -9.56 -9.20
N GLY A 232 21.57 -9.01 -9.85
CA GLY A 232 20.20 -8.86 -9.34
C GLY A 232 20.08 -7.46 -8.73
N GLY A 233 19.22 -6.60 -9.30
CA GLY A 233 18.93 -5.26 -8.78
C GLY A 233 18.13 -4.43 -9.77
N ASP A 234 16.80 -4.64 -9.77
CA ASP A 234 15.82 -3.82 -10.48
C ASP A 234 15.62 -2.45 -9.79
N PHE A 235 15.37 -1.46 -10.65
CA PHE A 235 14.43 -0.34 -10.55
C PHE A 235 13.93 0.14 -9.18
N VAL A 236 14.08 1.45 -8.96
CA VAL A 236 13.11 2.28 -8.22
C VAL A 236 12.74 3.49 -9.09
N PHE A 237 11.44 3.63 -9.33
CA PHE A 237 10.77 4.81 -9.91
C PHE A 237 10.70 5.93 -8.87
N GLU A 238 10.97 7.17 -9.27
CA GLU A 238 10.70 8.37 -8.46
C GLU A 238 9.59 9.19 -9.12
N ASN A 239 8.54 9.45 -8.33
CA ASN A 239 7.39 10.27 -8.66
C ASN A 239 7.75 11.77 -8.65
N SER A 240 7.08 12.56 -9.49
CA SER A 240 7.05 14.02 -9.43
C SER A 240 6.43 14.51 -8.11
N PRO A 241 6.77 15.73 -7.60
CA PRO A 241 5.91 16.88 -7.94
C PRO A 241 6.63 18.25 -8.07
N ASN A 242 6.07 19.08 -8.96
CA ASN A 242 5.88 20.55 -8.88
C ASN A 242 6.89 21.43 -8.15
N THR A 243 7.43 22.46 -8.84
CA THR A 243 7.24 23.88 -8.44
C THR A 243 7.72 24.89 -9.52
N LYS A 244 6.75 25.70 -9.99
CA LYS A 244 6.73 27.18 -10.15
C LYS A 244 7.97 27.93 -10.70
N GLY A 245 7.69 28.82 -11.66
CA GLY A 245 8.37 30.10 -11.85
C GLY A 245 8.99 30.26 -13.24
N ASN A 246 8.27 30.81 -14.21
CA ASN A 246 8.14 32.23 -14.54
C ASN A 246 9.13 32.72 -15.62
N VAL A 247 8.52 33.15 -16.73
CA VAL A 247 8.78 34.42 -17.46
C VAL A 247 10.17 34.62 -18.06
N ALA A 248 10.27 34.58 -19.40
CA ALA A 248 10.41 35.78 -20.23
C ALA A 248 10.74 35.41 -21.68
N ARG A 249 9.99 36.05 -22.60
CA ARG A 249 10.27 36.16 -24.04
C ARG A 249 11.59 36.89 -24.30
N THR A 250 12.07 36.68 -25.54
CA THR A 250 12.75 37.60 -26.48
C THR A 250 14.09 37.02 -26.94
N SER A 251 14.55 37.18 -28.17
CA SER A 251 14.00 37.62 -29.45
C SER A 251 15.12 37.43 -30.48
N LYS A 252 14.73 37.28 -31.75
CA LYS A 252 15.49 37.62 -32.96
C LYS A 252 16.67 36.73 -33.39
N CYS A 253 16.46 36.18 -34.58
CA CYS A 253 17.44 35.71 -35.55
C CYS A 253 18.42 36.82 -35.97
N ASN A 254 19.64 36.44 -36.34
CA ASN A 254 20.27 36.89 -37.59
C ASN A 254 21.47 36.00 -37.99
N SER A 255 21.34 35.45 -39.20
CA SER A 255 22.29 35.30 -40.31
C SER A 255 23.72 34.75 -40.12
N ALA A 256 24.01 33.78 -41.01
CA ALA A 256 25.23 33.51 -41.78
C ALA A 256 26.05 32.25 -41.41
N VAL A 257 26.48 31.55 -42.48
CA VAL A 257 26.88 30.14 -42.66
C VAL A 257 28.35 30.14 -43.19
N PRO A 258 29.05 29.01 -43.42
CA PRO A 258 29.57 27.92 -42.57
C PRO A 258 31.12 27.81 -42.58
N SER A 259 31.76 27.12 -41.62
CA SER A 259 33.08 26.49 -41.84
C SER A 259 33.49 25.53 -40.71
N THR A 260 33.63 24.25 -41.08
CA THR A 260 34.70 23.28 -40.76
C THR A 260 35.15 23.06 -39.30
N GLU A 261 35.16 21.78 -38.91
CA GLU A 261 35.46 21.19 -37.60
C GLU A 261 36.90 21.34 -37.05
N GLN A 262 36.99 21.25 -35.71
CA GLN A 262 37.94 20.49 -34.84
C GLN A 262 38.53 21.30 -33.66
N PRO A 263 38.97 20.68 -32.53
CA PRO A 263 38.25 19.74 -31.65
C PRO A 263 38.27 20.23 -30.17
N LYS A 264 37.17 20.08 -29.42
CA LYS A 264 37.11 20.39 -27.96
C LYS A 264 37.16 19.17 -27.03
N ASP A 265 37.28 17.96 -27.58
CA ASP A 265 37.14 16.72 -26.80
C ASP A 265 38.44 16.24 -26.13
N ALA A 266 39.58 16.91 -26.35
CA ALA A 266 40.86 16.47 -25.77
C ALA A 266 41.08 16.90 -24.31
N LYS A 267 40.31 17.88 -23.80
CA LYS A 267 40.50 18.41 -22.44
C LYS A 267 39.69 17.63 -21.40
N ASP A 268 38.40 17.36 -21.68
CA ASP A 268 37.51 16.64 -20.76
C ASP A 268 37.87 15.15 -20.61
N THR A 269 38.44 14.53 -21.66
CA THR A 269 38.85 13.13 -21.64
C THR A 269 40.18 12.91 -20.88
N LYS A 270 41.01 13.95 -20.78
CA LYS A 270 42.28 13.91 -20.03
C LYS A 270 42.04 14.11 -18.54
N ASP A 271 41.18 15.08 -18.19
CA ASP A 271 40.81 15.37 -16.80
C ASP A 271 40.08 14.18 -16.12
N THR A 272 39.28 13.41 -16.87
CA THR A 272 38.62 12.19 -16.38
C THR A 272 39.54 10.97 -16.27
N LYS A 273 40.64 10.93 -17.05
CA LYS A 273 41.65 9.86 -16.96
C LYS A 273 42.58 10.09 -15.76
N ASP A 274 43.03 11.33 -15.57
CA ASP A 274 43.92 11.71 -14.48
C ASP A 274 43.25 11.56 -13.10
N THR A 275 41.94 11.81 -12.99
CA THR A 275 41.16 11.53 -11.76
C THR A 275 40.96 10.04 -11.49
N LYS A 276 40.89 9.20 -12.54
CA LYS A 276 40.70 7.76 -12.40
C LYS A 276 41.99 7.07 -11.95
N ASP A 277 43.12 7.53 -12.45
CA ASP A 277 44.45 7.05 -12.06
C ASP A 277 44.80 7.45 -10.61
N ALA A 278 44.47 8.68 -10.20
CA ALA A 278 44.62 9.11 -8.80
C ALA A 278 43.73 8.31 -7.82
N LYS A 279 42.50 7.98 -8.23
CA LYS A 279 41.56 7.19 -7.41
C LYS A 279 41.98 5.72 -7.28
N ALA A 280 42.66 5.17 -8.30
CA ALA A 280 43.24 3.83 -8.26
C ALA A 280 44.47 3.76 -7.33
N ILE A 281 45.31 4.81 -7.30
CA ILE A 281 46.46 4.89 -6.39
C ILE A 281 45.99 4.99 -4.93
N LEU A 282 44.96 5.80 -4.66
CA LEU A 282 44.35 5.88 -3.32
C LEU A 282 43.71 4.56 -2.87
N ALA A 283 43.17 3.76 -3.79
CA ALA A 283 42.63 2.43 -3.50
C ALA A 283 43.70 1.40 -3.09
N SER A 284 44.97 1.66 -3.41
CA SER A 284 46.09 0.75 -3.14
C SER A 284 46.75 0.93 -1.77
N ILE A 285 46.23 1.86 -0.96
CA ILE A 285 46.72 2.15 0.40
C ILE A 285 45.98 1.24 1.38
N SER A 286 46.73 0.37 2.07
CA SER A 286 46.20 -0.56 3.06
C SER A 286 46.55 -0.13 4.49
N ARG A 287 45.71 -0.46 5.48
CA ARG A 287 45.90 -0.09 6.90
C ARG A 287 47.19 -0.63 7.53
N ASN A 288 47.84 -1.60 6.91
CA ASN A 288 49.03 -2.27 7.46
C ASN A 288 50.36 -1.83 6.79
N ASP A 289 50.35 -0.85 5.89
CA ASP A 289 51.56 -0.35 5.22
C ASP A 289 52.40 0.54 6.16
N PRO A 290 53.75 0.53 6.08
CA PRO A 290 54.60 1.41 6.86
C PRO A 290 54.37 2.88 6.48
N VAL A 291 54.42 3.79 7.47
CA VAL A 291 54.01 5.20 7.32
C VAL A 291 54.75 5.93 6.19
N GLU A 292 56.03 5.63 5.97
CA GLU A 292 56.83 6.20 4.87
C GLU A 292 56.31 5.80 3.47
N SER A 293 55.84 4.56 3.30
CA SER A 293 55.24 4.07 2.05
C SER A 293 53.93 4.79 1.74
N ILE A 294 53.12 5.05 2.76
CA ILE A 294 51.84 5.76 2.62
C ILE A 294 52.09 7.22 2.19
N ILE A 295 53.08 7.89 2.79
CA ILE A 295 53.45 9.26 2.43
C ILE A 295 53.98 9.33 0.99
N GLN A 296 54.74 8.34 0.54
CA GLN A 296 55.24 8.23 -0.83
C GLN A 296 54.07 8.12 -1.84
N LYS A 297 53.14 7.17 -1.61
CA LYS A 297 51.97 6.94 -2.47
C LYS A 297 51.02 8.16 -2.54
N LEU A 298 50.88 8.91 -1.43
CA LEU A 298 50.08 10.13 -1.39
C LEU A 298 50.73 11.28 -2.19
N ARG A 299 52.07 11.38 -2.21
CA ARG A 299 52.79 12.35 -3.06
C ARG A 299 52.67 12.01 -4.54
N GLU A 300 52.68 10.72 -4.88
CA GLU A 300 52.45 10.26 -6.26
C GLU A 300 51.03 10.57 -6.74
N ALA A 301 50.01 10.33 -5.91
CA ALA A 301 48.62 10.71 -6.19
C ALA A 301 48.44 12.24 -6.32
N GLN A 302 49.19 13.04 -5.53
CA GLN A 302 49.18 14.49 -5.62
C GLN A 302 49.81 15.00 -6.94
N ASN A 303 50.89 14.37 -7.40
CA ASN A 303 51.57 14.77 -8.63
C ASN A 303 50.75 14.44 -9.89
N ALA A 304 49.88 13.43 -9.82
CA ALA A 304 48.97 13.04 -10.89
C ALA A 304 47.76 13.99 -11.06
N SER A 305 47.43 14.80 -10.05
CA SER A 305 46.23 15.65 -10.05
C SER A 305 46.61 17.12 -9.79
N LYS A 306 47.07 17.83 -10.83
CA LYS A 306 47.60 19.20 -10.64
C LYS A 306 46.56 20.31 -10.51
N ASP A 307 45.32 20.17 -11.03
CA ASP A 307 44.39 21.32 -11.10
C ASP A 307 42.92 21.02 -10.74
N THR A 308 42.66 20.14 -9.75
CA THR A 308 41.29 19.80 -9.32
C THR A 308 41.00 20.18 -7.86
N PRO A 309 39.72 20.44 -7.48
CA PRO A 309 39.31 20.71 -6.09
C PRO A 309 39.63 19.54 -5.12
N LEU A 310 39.81 18.33 -5.64
CA LEU A 310 40.27 17.15 -4.90
C LEU A 310 41.71 17.31 -4.40
N ALA A 311 42.60 17.90 -5.22
CA ALA A 311 44.01 18.12 -4.87
C ALA A 311 44.16 19.09 -3.69
N ASN A 312 43.29 20.10 -3.59
CA ASN A 312 43.30 21.05 -2.48
C ASN A 312 42.79 20.42 -1.17
N ARG A 313 41.83 19.49 -1.24
CA ARG A 313 41.39 18.69 -0.07
C ARG A 313 42.48 17.72 0.39
N LEU A 314 43.14 17.04 -0.54
CA LEU A 314 44.30 16.17 -0.27
C LEU A 314 45.46 16.93 0.37
N LYS A 315 45.79 18.14 -0.12
CA LYS A 315 46.82 19.01 0.50
C LYS A 315 46.50 19.34 1.96
N LYS A 316 45.22 19.58 2.28
CA LYS A 316 44.78 19.91 3.65
C LYS A 316 44.92 18.72 4.60
N GLU A 317 44.56 17.52 4.15
CA GLU A 317 44.68 16.29 4.95
C GLU A 317 46.14 15.83 5.11
N ILE A 318 46.98 15.96 4.08
CA ILE A 318 48.43 15.67 4.17
C ILE A 318 49.12 16.61 5.18
N LYS A 319 48.74 17.89 5.21
CA LYS A 319 49.29 18.86 6.18
C LYS A 319 48.87 18.54 7.62
N LYS A 320 47.68 17.96 7.82
CA LYS A 320 47.18 17.47 9.10
C LYS A 320 47.96 16.21 9.55
N PHE A 321 48.21 15.28 8.63
CA PHE A 321 49.00 14.07 8.86
C PHE A 321 50.41 14.36 9.40
N ARG A 322 51.08 15.38 8.85
CA ARG A 322 52.43 15.78 9.27
C ARG A 322 52.50 16.36 10.70
N LYS A 323 51.37 16.80 11.26
CA LYS A 323 51.26 17.39 12.60
C LYS A 323 50.98 16.35 13.69
N ASP A 324 50.40 15.21 13.32
CA ASP A 324 49.92 14.16 14.23
C ASP A 324 50.78 12.87 14.20
N ALA A 325 51.96 12.89 13.59
CA ALA A 325 52.74 11.71 13.21
C ALA A 325 53.32 10.84 14.34
N ASN A 326 53.03 11.11 15.62
CA ASN A 326 53.48 10.28 16.76
C ASN A 326 52.40 9.36 17.35
N ASP A 327 51.14 9.40 16.88
CA ASP A 327 50.05 8.58 17.42
C ASP A 327 49.49 7.57 16.40
N LYS A 328 49.78 6.27 16.60
CA LYS A 328 49.29 5.17 15.75
C LYS A 328 47.76 5.09 15.66
N LYS A 329 47.03 5.57 16.67
CA LYS A 329 45.56 5.51 16.74
C LYS A 329 44.87 6.45 15.73
N LYS A 330 45.48 7.61 15.43
CA LYS A 330 44.92 8.61 14.49
C LYS A 330 45.12 8.23 13.01
N ILE A 331 46.03 7.29 12.72
CA ILE A 331 46.30 6.82 11.35
C ILE A 331 45.12 6.01 10.81
N GLY A 332 44.47 5.20 11.65
CA GLY A 332 43.29 4.42 11.29
C GLY A 332 42.10 5.29 10.89
N ASP A 333 41.82 6.35 11.66
CA ASP A 333 40.71 7.27 11.41
C ASP A 333 40.86 8.04 10.09
N LEU A 334 42.09 8.25 9.64
CA LEU A 334 42.40 8.99 8.42
C LEU A 334 42.32 8.12 7.17
N VAL A 335 42.70 6.84 7.26
CA VAL A 335 42.41 5.84 6.21
C VAL A 335 40.89 5.68 6.04
N ASP A 336 40.14 5.81 7.12
CA ASP A 336 38.67 5.78 7.10
C ASP A 336 38.04 7.06 6.53
N ALA A 337 38.66 8.22 6.76
CA ALA A 337 38.26 9.46 6.10
C ALA A 337 38.57 9.45 4.59
N LEU A 338 39.69 8.85 4.19
CA LEU A 338 40.09 8.72 2.78
C LEU A 338 39.24 7.71 2.01
N THR A 339 38.86 6.59 2.63
CA THR A 339 37.90 5.64 2.03
C THR A 339 36.49 6.20 1.94
N LYS A 340 36.09 7.12 2.83
CA LYS A 340 34.80 7.86 2.70
C LYS A 340 34.80 8.93 1.60
N LEU A 341 35.97 9.41 1.18
CA LEU A 341 36.11 10.35 0.07
C LEU A 341 36.17 9.64 -1.30
N GLN A 342 36.42 8.34 -1.30
CA GLN A 342 36.47 7.45 -2.45
C GLN A 342 35.06 7.06 -2.90
#